data_AF-X1K1F4-F1
#
_entry.id   AF-X1K1F4-F1
#
_cell.length_a   1.000
_cell.length_b   1.000
_cell.length_c   1.000
_cell.angle_alpha   90.00
_cell.angle_beta   90.00
_cell.angle_gamma   90.00
#
_symmetry.space_group_name_H-M   'P 1'
#
loop_
_entity.id
_entity.type
_entity.pdbx_description
1 polymer ?
#
loop_
_entity_poly.entity_id
_entity_poly.type
_entity_poly.pdbx_seq_one_letter_code
_entity_poly.pdbx_strand_id
1 'polypeptide(L)' 'MLKAEDFFDLSQTRFNNLFDNTEYVWDALKKLKKYIVDNIKPNVSSLRKGEIFINRTLVLYNDKII' A
#
# COMPACT_ATOMS: atom_id res chain seq x y z
N MET A 1 -18.33 18.28 -8.00
CA MET A 1 -18.29 16.80 -8.11
C MET A 1 -18.25 16.20 -6.71
N LEU A 2 -18.70 14.95 -6.53
CA LEU A 2 -18.60 14.27 -5.23
C LEU A 2 -17.12 14.07 -4.89
N LYS A 3 -16.75 14.35 -3.65
CA LYS A 3 -15.40 14.17 -3.12
C LYS A 3 -15.19 12.73 -2.65
N ALA A 4 -13.95 12.35 -2.35
CA ALA A 4 -13.65 11.01 -1.86
C ALA A 4 -14.35 10.70 -0.53
N GLU A 5 -14.54 11.69 0.32
CA GLU A 5 -15.25 11.57 1.60
C GLU A 5 -16.74 11.25 1.44
N ASP A 6 -17.32 11.54 0.28
CA ASP A 6 -18.72 11.18 -0.02
C ASP A 6 -18.86 9.68 -0.32
N PHE A 7 -17.76 8.97 -0.62
CA PHE A 7 -17.75 7.53 -0.92
C PHE A 7 -17.10 6.70 0.20
N PHE A 8 -16.18 7.27 0.97
CA PHE A 8 -15.38 6.56 1.96
C PHE A 8 -15.24 7.34 3.26
N ASP A 9 -15.19 6.63 4.38
CA ASP A 9 -14.73 7.21 5.65
C ASP A 9 -13.21 7.27 5.68
N LEU A 10 -12.65 8.42 5.28
CA LEU A 10 -11.20 8.64 5.23
C LEU A 10 -10.55 8.77 6.62
N SER A 11 -11.34 8.90 7.70
CA SER A 11 -10.80 8.95 9.07
C SER A 11 -10.29 7.59 9.56
N GLN A 12 -10.81 6.51 8.99
CA GLN A 12 -10.51 5.12 9.37
C GLN A 12 -9.31 4.54 8.60
N THR A 13 -8.65 5.33 7.77
CA THR A 13 -7.56 4.85 6.91
C THR A 13 -6.32 5.73 7.00
N ARG A 14 -5.16 5.08 7.09
CA ARG A 14 -3.85 5.72 6.98
C ARG A 14 -3.49 6.17 5.54
N PHE A 15 -4.35 5.84 4.58
CA PHE A 15 -4.15 6.10 3.15
C PHE A 15 -4.96 7.32 2.67
N ASN A 16 -5.44 8.17 3.57
CA ASN A 16 -6.30 9.31 3.23
C ASN A 16 -5.64 10.29 2.25
N ASN A 17 -4.34 10.53 2.40
CA ASN A 17 -3.54 11.42 1.56
C ASN A 17 -3.47 11.00 0.07
N LEU A 18 -3.85 9.78 -0.26
CA LEU A 18 -3.94 9.29 -1.64
C LEU A 18 -5.05 10.01 -2.43
N PHE A 19 -6.05 10.55 -1.72
CA PHE A 19 -7.18 11.31 -2.27
C PHE A 19 -6.96 12.83 -2.25
N ASP A 20 -5.86 13.33 -1.68
CA ASP A 20 -5.57 14.76 -1.63
C ASP A 20 -5.44 15.33 -3.04
N ASN A 21 -6.17 16.39 -3.38
CA ASN A 21 -6.15 17.00 -4.73
C ASN A 21 -6.52 16.01 -5.84
N THR A 22 -7.57 15.21 -5.67
CA THR A 22 -8.19 14.42 -6.76
C THR A 22 -9.49 15.08 -7.22
N GLU A 23 -9.70 15.17 -8.54
CA GLU A 23 -10.98 15.61 -9.10
C GLU A 23 -12.00 14.46 -9.05
N TYR A 24 -11.55 13.27 -9.43
CA TYR A 24 -12.31 12.02 -9.34
C TYR A 24 -11.67 11.07 -8.34
N VAL A 25 -12.48 10.28 -7.63
CA VAL A 25 -11.99 9.28 -6.66
C VAL A 25 -10.95 8.32 -7.28
N TRP A 26 -11.14 7.91 -8.54
CA TRP A 26 -10.21 7.04 -9.24
C TRP A 26 -8.90 7.72 -9.67
N ASP A 27 -8.78 9.05 -9.60
CA ASP A 27 -7.49 9.72 -9.81
C ASP A 27 -6.47 9.34 -8.74
N ALA A 28 -6.92 8.86 -7.58
CA ALA A 28 -6.06 8.25 -6.56
C ALA A 28 -5.23 7.09 -7.15
N LEU A 29 -5.78 6.31 -8.10
CA LEU A 29 -5.06 5.19 -8.73
C LEU A 29 -3.81 5.67 -9.49
N LYS A 30 -3.84 6.89 -10.06
CA LYS A 30 -2.69 7.49 -10.74
C LYS A 30 -1.54 7.77 -9.76
N LYS A 31 -1.86 8.02 -8.48
CA LYS A 31 -0.90 8.32 -7.40
C LYS A 31 -0.32 7.06 -6.75
N LEU A 32 -0.96 5.90 -6.96
CA LEU A 32 -0.64 4.65 -6.26
C LEU A 32 0.83 4.23 -6.44
N LYS A 33 1.39 4.35 -7.65
CA LYS A 33 2.79 3.98 -7.92
C LYS A 33 3.76 4.77 -7.04
N LYS A 34 3.60 6.10 -6.99
CA LYS A 34 4.44 6.98 -6.16
C LYS A 34 4.21 6.69 -4.68
N TYR A 35 2.96 6.54 -4.27
CA TYR A 35 2.61 6.23 -2.88
C TYR A 35 3.30 4.96 -2.38
N ILE A 36 3.28 3.88 -3.17
CA ILE A 36 3.94 2.61 -2.84
C ILE A 36 5.44 2.82 -2.64
N VAL A 37 6.10 3.51 -3.56
CA VAL A 37 7.55 3.77 -3.47
C VAL A 37 7.91 4.60 -2.23
N ASP A 38 7.10 5.62 -1.91
CA ASP A 38 7.40 6.56 -0.84
C ASP A 38 7.06 6.01 0.56
N ASN A 39 6.04 5.15 0.68
CA ASN A 39 5.48 4.75 1.98
C ASN A 39 5.63 3.26 2.31
N ILE A 40 5.85 2.39 1.31
CA ILE A 40 5.96 0.95 1.54
C ILE A 40 7.44 0.55 1.53
N LYS A 41 7.93 0.09 2.68
CA LYS A 41 9.23 -0.56 2.77
C LYS A 41 9.09 -2.02 2.31
N PRO A 42 9.75 -2.44 1.21
CA PRO A 42 9.68 -3.82 0.76
C PRO A 42 10.29 -4.76 1.80
N ASN A 43 9.53 -5.74 2.29
CA ASN A 43 10.00 -6.75 3.25
C ASN A 43 10.14 -8.14 2.63
N VAL A 44 9.49 -8.41 1.49
CA VAL A 44 9.47 -9.74 0.83
C VAL A 44 10.74 -10.07 0.06
N SER A 45 11.46 -9.07 -0.46
CA SER A 45 12.68 -9.31 -1.26
C SER A 45 13.74 -10.11 -0.49
N SER A 46 13.92 -9.78 0.79
CA SER A 46 14.80 -10.52 1.70
C SER A 46 14.34 -11.97 1.94
N LEU A 47 13.02 -12.21 1.94
CA LEU A 47 12.45 -13.56 2.13
C LEU A 47 12.73 -14.47 0.95
N ARG A 48 12.73 -13.90 -0.26
CA ARG A 48 12.95 -14.64 -1.50
C ARG A 48 14.42 -14.96 -1.77
N LYS A 49 15.36 -14.25 -1.13
CA LYS A 49 16.81 -14.43 -1.34
C LYS A 49 17.25 -14.37 -2.82
N GLY A 50 16.58 -13.55 -3.63
CA GLY A 50 16.85 -13.42 -5.07
C GLY A 50 16.02 -14.36 -5.96
N GLU A 51 15.25 -15.27 -5.39
CA GLU A 51 14.34 -16.15 -6.13
C GLU A 51 13.04 -15.46 -6.52
N ILE A 52 12.34 -16.03 -7.50
CA ILE A 52 11.02 -15.55 -7.92
C ILE A 52 9.96 -15.91 -6.87
N PHE A 53 10.06 -17.11 -6.29
CA PHE A 53 9.07 -17.68 -5.38
C PHE A 53 9.64 -17.94 -3.98
N ILE A 54 8.75 -17.90 -2.99
CA ILE A 54 9.03 -18.44 -1.66
C ILE A 54 8.71 -19.93 -1.71
N ASN A 55 9.69 -20.79 -1.44
CA ASN A 55 9.59 -22.24 -1.64
C ASN A 55 9.18 -23.03 -0.37
N ARG A 56 8.84 -22.33 0.71
CA ARG A 56 8.41 -22.93 1.99
C ARG A 56 7.50 -21.99 2.75
N THR A 57 6.69 -22.51 3.65
CA THR A 57 5.90 -21.68 4.56
C THR A 57 6.83 -20.87 5.47
N LEU A 58 6.56 -19.57 5.60
CA LEU A 58 7.26 -18.64 6.49
C LEU A 58 6.25 -17.99 7.42
N VAL A 59 6.62 -17.80 8.69
CA VAL A 59 5.81 -17.02 9.65
C VAL A 59 6.46 -15.66 9.84
N LEU A 60 5.68 -14.60 9.62
CA LEU A 60 6.09 -13.22 9.88
C LEU A 60 5.46 -12.75 11.19
N TYR A 61 6.29 -12.38 12.16
CA TYR A 61 5.88 -11.85 13.45
C TYR A 61 6.74 -10.64 13.82
N ASN A 62 6.12 -9.48 14.01
CA ASN A 62 6.81 -8.21 14.32
C ASN A 62 8.01 -7.91 13.38
N ASP A 63 7.76 -7.97 12.07
CA ASP A 63 8.78 -7.79 11.01
C ASP A 63 9.96 -8.78 11.04
N LYS A 64 9.85 -9.86 11.81
CA LYS A 64 10.83 -10.95 11.87
C LYS A 64 10.25 -12.23 11.30
N ILE A 65 11.12 -13.02 10.67
CA ILE A 65 10.81 -14.40 10.27
C ILE A 65 11.12 -15.29 11.48
N ILE A 66 10.16 -16.09 11.91
CA ILE A 66 10.33 -17.11 12.97
C ILE A 66 10.12 -18.51 12.42
#